data_AF-A0A0S9RDW5-F1
#
_entry.id   AF-A0A0S9RDW5-F1
#
_cell.length_a   1.000
_cell.length_b   1.000
_cell.length_c   1.000
_cell.angle_alpha   90.00
_cell.angle_beta   90.00
_cell.angle_gamma   90.00
#
_symmetry.space_group_name_H-M   'P 1'
#
loop_
_entity.id
_entity.type
_entity.pdbx_description
1 polymer ?
#
loop_
_entity_poly.entity_id
_entity_poly.type
_entity_poly.pdbx_seq_one_letter_code
_entity_poly.pdbx_strand_id
1 'polypeptide(L)'
;MPPAAATLLAALVREQAALVEVAARILRDRATAEDVVQDVVLKLCEASACPEVAAPAAYLRRMVRNAAVDCARRHLRERCRLAPDADAEAVPAPCACPLAHLERCEALRAVLAALERTPDRTRRVFLAHRIDGVPQNVLAREAGISPTLVNFIIRDGTALCRAAAA
;
A
#
# COMPACT_ATOMS: atom_id res chain seq x y z
N MET A 1 -15.97 2.01 22.62
CA MET A 1 -14.95 1.48 21.69
C MET A 1 -14.84 -0.03 21.87
N PRO A 2 -14.97 -0.83 20.80
CA PRO A 2 -14.86 -2.29 20.88
C PRO A 2 -13.40 -2.73 21.22
N PRO A 3 -13.19 -3.88 21.89
CA PRO A 3 -11.86 -4.36 22.27
C PRO A 3 -10.93 -4.59 21.07
N ALA A 4 -11.48 -4.99 19.92
CA ALA A 4 -10.73 -5.11 18.67
C ALA A 4 -10.14 -3.76 18.19
N ALA A 5 -10.89 -2.65 18.32
CA ALA A 5 -10.39 -1.32 17.98
C ALA A 5 -9.28 -0.85 18.93
N ALA A 6 -9.38 -1.19 20.22
CA ALA A 6 -8.32 -0.91 21.20
C ALA A 6 -6.99 -1.55 20.80
N THR A 7 -7.03 -2.82 20.38
CA THR A 7 -5.85 -3.57 19.91
C THR A 7 -5.24 -2.95 18.65
N LEU A 8 -6.07 -2.53 17.70
CA LEU A 8 -5.62 -1.85 16.48
C LEU A 8 -4.98 -0.48 16.80
N LEU A 9 -5.58 0.31 17.69
CA LEU A 9 -5.01 1.58 18.13
C LEU A 9 -3.66 1.41 18.83
N ALA A 10 -3.55 0.44 19.73
CA ALA A 10 -2.29 0.14 20.41
C ALA A 10 -1.19 -0.30 19.43
N ALA A 11 -1.55 -1.09 18.40
CA ALA A 11 -0.64 -1.47 17.33
C ALA A 11 -0.26 -0.28 16.44
N LEU A 12 -1.20 0.62 16.14
CA LEU A 12 -0.96 1.83 15.35
C LEU A 12 0.02 2.75 16.04
N VAL A 13 -0.17 3.04 17.34
CA VAL A 13 0.75 3.89 18.11
C VAL A 13 2.17 3.33 18.09
N ARG A 14 2.32 2.01 18.23
CA ARG A 14 3.62 1.33 18.19
C ARG A 14 4.31 1.43 16.82
N GLU A 15 3.53 1.35 15.75
CA GLU A 15 4.02 1.30 14.36
C GLU A 15 3.88 2.64 13.63
N GLN A 16 3.57 3.73 14.34
CA GLN A 16 3.17 5.01 13.75
C GLN A 16 4.19 5.51 12.73
N ALA A 17 5.48 5.49 13.09
CA ALA A 17 6.55 5.92 12.20
C ALA A 17 6.56 5.13 10.88
N ALA A 18 6.41 3.80 10.95
CA ALA A 18 6.38 2.95 9.77
C ALA A 18 5.12 3.18 8.91
N LEU A 19 3.97 3.45 9.54
CA LEU A 19 2.72 3.76 8.84
C LEU A 19 2.80 5.10 8.12
N VAL A 20 3.36 6.13 8.75
CA VAL A 20 3.57 7.42 8.10
C VAL A 20 4.57 7.27 6.94
N GLU A 21 5.63 6.48 7.08
CA GLU A 21 6.54 6.19 5.96
C GLU A 21 5.84 5.51 4.78
N VAL A 22 4.89 4.61 5.04
CA VAL A 22 4.06 4.00 3.99
C VAL A 22 3.23 5.07 3.27
N ALA A 23 2.58 5.97 4.00
CA ALA A 23 1.79 7.06 3.40
C ALA A 23 2.67 8.07 2.66
N ALA A 24 3.82 8.46 3.22
CA ALA A 24 4.75 9.41 2.64
C ALA A 24 5.36 8.92 1.32
N ARG A 25 5.59 7.60 1.17
CA ARG A 25 6.03 7.01 -0.11
C ARG A 25 5.01 7.20 -1.24
N ILE A 26 3.73 7.31 -0.90
CA ILE A 26 2.62 7.45 -1.84
C ILE A 26 2.35 8.93 -2.12
N LEU A 27 2.25 9.73 -1.06
CA LEU A 27 1.86 11.14 -1.13
C LEU A 27 3.02 12.07 -1.50
N ARG A 28 4.26 11.65 -1.23
CA ARG A 28 5.48 12.48 -1.38
C ARG A 28 5.46 13.76 -0.54
N ASP A 29 4.61 13.81 0.47
CA ASP A 29 4.56 14.85 1.49
C ASP A 29 4.41 14.19 2.86
N ARG A 30 5.26 14.59 3.80
CA ARG A 30 5.29 14.04 5.15
C ARG A 30 4.14 14.58 6.01
N ALA A 31 3.78 15.86 5.87
CA ALA A 31 2.71 16.45 6.65
C ALA A 31 1.36 15.81 6.31
N THR A 32 1.00 15.77 5.02
CA THR A 32 -0.21 15.07 4.56
C THR A 32 -0.20 13.58 4.94
N ALA A 33 0.97 12.93 4.97
CA ALA A 33 1.07 11.53 5.40
C ALA A 33 0.76 11.33 6.89
N GLU A 34 1.15 12.27 7.76
CA GLU A 34 0.80 12.27 9.19
C GLU A 34 -0.69 12.48 9.38
N ASP A 35 -1.29 13.41 8.64
CA ASP A 35 -2.74 13.66 8.64
C ASP A 35 -3.51 12.40 8.21
N VAL A 36 -3.07 11.70 7.17
CA VAL A 36 -3.71 10.45 6.73
C VAL A 36 -3.65 9.36 7.80
N VAL A 37 -2.55 9.25 8.54
CA VAL A 37 -2.47 8.29 9.66
C VAL A 37 -3.39 8.72 10.80
N GLN A 38 -3.49 10.02 11.07
CA GLN A 38 -4.42 10.56 12.07
C GLN A 38 -5.90 10.31 11.68
N ASP A 39 -6.26 10.46 10.41
CA ASP A 39 -7.58 10.11 9.90
C ASP A 39 -7.91 8.63 10.13
N VAL A 40 -6.92 7.74 10.00
CA VAL A 40 -7.09 6.31 10.31
C VAL A 40 -7.31 6.09 11.80
N VAL A 41 -6.63 6.84 12.68
CA VAL A 41 -6.89 6.82 14.13
C VAL A 41 -8.33 7.23 14.43
N LEU A 42 -8.79 8.34 13.86
CA LEU A 42 -10.16 8.83 14.06
C LEU A 42 -11.19 7.80 13.62
N LYS A 43 -11.01 7.19 12.44
CA LYS A 43 -11.87 6.10 11.96
C LYS A 43 -11.93 4.91 12.90
N LEU A 44 -10.80 4.55 13.54
CA LEU A 44 -10.77 3.46 14.51
C LEU A 44 -11.48 3.83 15.83
N CYS A 45 -11.39 5.09 16.26
CA CYS A 45 -12.08 5.60 17.44
C CYS A 45 -13.61 5.65 17.23
N GLU A 46 -14.04 6.05 16.04
CA GLU A 46 -15.46 6.18 15.67
C GLU A 46 -16.11 4.84 15.26
N ALA A 47 -15.31 3.79 15.02
CA ALA A 47 -15.82 2.50 14.60
C ALA A 47 -16.68 1.84 15.70
N SER A 48 -17.97 1.68 15.41
CA SER A 48 -18.93 0.96 16.27
C SER A 48 -18.59 -0.53 16.40
N ALA A 49 -17.96 -1.11 15.38
CA ALA A 49 -17.47 -2.48 15.35
C ALA A 49 -16.18 -2.56 14.51
N CYS A 50 -15.19 -3.31 14.99
CA CYS A 50 -14.02 -3.69 14.21
C CYS A 50 -13.96 -5.21 14.08
N PRO A 51 -13.55 -5.74 12.92
CA PRO A 51 -13.31 -7.17 12.77
C PRO A 51 -12.19 -7.61 13.72
N GLU A 52 -12.24 -8.84 14.19
CA GLU A 52 -11.07 -9.46 14.79
C GLU A 52 -10.02 -9.70 13.70
N VAL A 53 -8.87 -9.05 13.87
CA VAL A 53 -7.80 -9.08 12.88
C VAL A 53 -6.66 -9.95 13.39
N ALA A 54 -6.37 -11.03 12.66
CA ALA A 54 -5.27 -11.94 12.97
C ALA A 54 -3.87 -11.28 12.88
N ALA A 55 -3.70 -10.29 11.99
CA ALA A 55 -2.47 -9.53 11.82
C ALA A 55 -2.72 -8.01 11.85
N PRO A 56 -2.82 -7.39 13.04
CA PRO A 56 -3.10 -5.97 13.23
C PRO A 56 -2.21 -5.03 12.41
N ALA A 57 -0.89 -5.25 12.43
CA ALA A 57 0.06 -4.39 11.73
C ALA A 57 -0.12 -4.40 10.21
N ALA A 58 -0.42 -5.57 9.62
CA ALA A 58 -0.66 -5.68 8.18
C ALA A 58 -1.99 -5.04 7.77
N TYR A 59 -3.02 -5.21 8.60
CA TYR A 59 -4.30 -4.54 8.40
C TYR A 59 -4.16 -3.02 8.47
N LEU A 60 -3.43 -2.48 9.46
CA LEU A 60 -3.16 -1.05 9.57
C LEU A 60 -2.35 -0.52 8.38
N ARG A 61 -1.32 -1.24 7.93
CA ARG A 61 -0.58 -0.88 6.71
C ARG A 61 -1.49 -0.80 5.50
N ARG A 62 -2.41 -1.76 5.33
CA ARG A 62 -3.40 -1.75 4.25
C ARG A 62 -4.38 -0.57 4.39
N MET A 63 -4.89 -0.29 5.58
CA MET A 63 -5.78 0.85 5.84
C MET A 63 -5.11 2.18 5.47
N VAL A 64 -3.90 2.41 5.99
CA VAL A 64 -3.13 3.63 5.76
C VAL A 64 -2.74 3.78 4.29
N ARG A 65 -2.28 2.70 3.65
CA ARG A 65 -1.99 2.68 2.21
C ARG A 65 -3.22 3.08 1.39
N ASN A 66 -4.38 2.50 1.69
CA ASN A 66 -5.61 2.81 0.95
C ASN A 66 -6.01 4.28 1.15
N ALA A 67 -5.97 4.77 2.38
CA ALA A 67 -6.26 6.17 2.69
C ALA A 67 -5.30 7.14 1.97
N ALA A 68 -4.00 6.81 1.92
CA ALA A 68 -3.01 7.61 1.19
C ALA A 68 -3.27 7.60 -0.33
N VAL A 69 -3.63 6.46 -0.92
CA VAL A 69 -3.98 6.37 -2.35
C VAL A 69 -5.26 7.15 -2.67
N ASP A 70 -6.24 7.14 -1.77
CA ASP A 70 -7.48 7.92 -1.92
C ASP A 70 -7.20 9.43 -1.82
N CYS A 71 -6.36 9.86 -0.87
CA CYS A 71 -5.89 11.24 -0.74
C CYS A 71 -5.13 11.70 -1.99
N ALA A 72 -4.16 10.92 -2.48
CA ALA A 72 -3.43 11.22 -3.71
C ALA A 72 -4.36 11.37 -4.93
N ARG A 73 -5.36 10.49 -5.07
CA ARG A 73 -6.38 10.59 -6.12
C ARG A 73 -7.23 11.85 -6.01
N ARG A 74 -7.55 12.28 -4.80
CA ARG A 74 -8.28 13.53 -4.53
C ARG A 74 -7.46 14.75 -4.95
N HIS A 75 -6.21 14.84 -4.51
CA HIS A 75 -5.30 15.93 -4.88
C HIS A 75 -5.12 16.03 -6.40
N LEU A 76 -4.99 14.90 -7.10
CA LEU A 76 -4.92 14.90 -8.56
C LEU A 76 -6.19 15.50 -9.19
N ARG A 77 -7.37 15.12 -8.72
CA ARG A 77 -8.65 15.65 -9.22
C ARG A 77 -8.81 17.15 -8.92
N GLU A 78 -8.41 17.60 -7.74
CA GLU A 78 -8.43 19.02 -7.36
C GLU A 78 -7.49 19.85 -8.22
N ARG A 79 -6.25 19.38 -8.46
CA ARG A 79 -5.30 20.01 -9.39
C ARG A 79 -5.85 20.11 -10.81
N CYS A 80 -6.55 19.08 -11.30
CA CYS A 80 -7.19 19.12 -12.62
C CYS A 80 -8.40 20.07 -12.68
N ARG A 81 -9.07 20.33 -11.56
CA ARG A 81 -10.23 21.25 -11.48
C ARG A 81 -9.83 22.71 -11.30
N LEU A 82 -8.72 22.97 -10.62
CA LEU A 82 -8.17 24.30 -10.34
C LEU A 82 -7.35 24.88 -11.51
N ALA A 83 -7.36 24.24 -12.68
CA ALA A 83 -6.77 24.78 -13.90
C ALA A 83 -7.85 25.32 -14.86
N PRO A 84 -8.55 26.43 -14.56
CA PRO A 84 -9.08 27.31 -15.60
C PRO A 84 -7.99 28.34 -15.98
N ASP A 85 -7.55 28.26 -17.24
CA ASP A 85 -6.90 29.28 -18.08
C ASP A 85 -5.96 30.34 -17.47
N ALA A 86 -4.75 30.37 -18.05
CA ALA A 86 -3.72 31.43 -18.02
C ALA A 86 -3.01 31.70 -16.67
N ASP A 87 -1.68 31.69 -16.70
CA ASP A 87 -0.77 32.17 -15.64
C ASP A 87 -0.52 31.29 -14.40
N ALA A 88 -0.81 29.99 -14.47
CA ALA A 88 -0.16 29.05 -13.57
C ALA A 88 1.32 28.89 -14.00
N GLU A 89 2.19 29.76 -13.49
CA GLU A 89 3.64 29.53 -13.43
C GLU A 89 3.86 28.05 -13.15
N ALA A 90 4.55 27.39 -14.09
CA ALA A 90 4.71 25.96 -14.11
C ALA A 90 5.34 25.50 -12.79
N VAL A 91 4.49 25.09 -11.84
CA VAL A 91 4.92 24.31 -10.68
C VAL A 91 5.66 23.13 -11.28
N PRO A 92 6.98 23.00 -11.10
CA PRO A 92 7.71 21.91 -11.70
C PRO A 92 7.09 20.64 -11.14
N ALA A 93 6.36 19.89 -11.98
CA ALA A 93 6.16 18.48 -11.69
C ALA A 93 7.56 17.93 -11.45
N PRO A 94 7.85 17.21 -10.35
CA PRO A 94 9.18 16.68 -10.12
C PRO A 94 9.54 15.85 -11.35
N CYS A 95 10.39 16.43 -12.19
CA CYS A 95 10.55 16.02 -13.57
C CYS A 95 11.42 14.78 -13.56
N ALA A 96 10.80 13.63 -13.33
CA ALA A 96 11.35 12.45 -13.93
C ALA A 96 11.32 12.70 -15.45
N CYS A 97 12.48 12.67 -16.09
CA CYS A 97 12.61 12.70 -17.55
C CYS A 97 11.45 11.88 -18.17
N PRO A 98 10.68 12.42 -19.13
CA PRO A 98 9.52 11.72 -19.70
C PRO A 98 9.86 10.29 -20.16
N LEU A 99 11.07 10.07 -20.67
CA LEU A 99 11.61 8.76 -20.99
C LEU A 99 11.75 7.87 -19.75
N ALA A 100 12.39 8.35 -18.68
CA ALA A 100 12.49 7.61 -17.41
C ALA A 100 11.11 7.37 -16.76
N HIS A 101 10.10 8.19 -17.04
CA HIS A 101 8.72 7.90 -16.64
C HIS A 101 8.10 6.78 -17.48
N LEU A 102 8.26 6.85 -18.80
CA LEU A 102 7.78 5.82 -19.73
C LEU A 102 8.41 4.46 -19.43
N GLU A 103 9.73 4.38 -19.27
CA GLU A 103 10.47 3.16 -18.93
C GLU A 103 9.96 2.53 -17.63
N ARG A 104 9.73 3.33 -16.58
CA ARG A 104 9.15 2.84 -15.31
C ARG A 104 7.73 2.31 -15.50
N CYS A 105 6.92 2.96 -16.33
CA CYS A 105 5.57 2.52 -16.64
C CYS A 105 5.58 1.21 -17.43
N GLU A 106 6.49 1.05 -18.39
CA GLU A 106 6.65 -0.19 -19.17
C GLU A 106 7.14 -1.35 -18.30
N ALA A 107 8.16 -1.13 -17.48
CA ALA A 107 8.62 -2.12 -16.51
C ALA A 107 7.51 -2.55 -15.54
N LEU A 108 6.69 -1.59 -15.05
CA LEU A 108 5.54 -1.92 -14.21
C LEU A 108 4.49 -2.76 -14.96
N ARG A 109 4.18 -2.43 -16.21
CA ARG A 109 3.25 -3.21 -17.05
C ARG A 109 3.75 -4.64 -17.24
N ALA A 110 5.05 -4.81 -17.53
CA ALA A 110 5.66 -6.13 -17.70
C ALA A 110 5.58 -6.96 -16.40
N VAL A 111 5.87 -6.35 -15.25
CA VAL A 111 5.71 -7.01 -13.93
C VAL A 111 4.27 -7.43 -13.67
N LEU A 112 3.30 -6.55 -13.94
CA LEU A 112 1.88 -6.87 -13.76
C LEU A 112 1.44 -8.04 -14.65
N ALA A 113 1.80 -8.00 -15.94
CA ALA A 113 1.51 -9.08 -16.89
C ALA A 113 2.18 -10.41 -16.48
N ALA A 114 3.38 -10.36 -15.91
CA ALA A 114 4.05 -11.55 -15.37
C ALA A 114 3.30 -12.13 -14.17
N LEU A 115 2.90 -11.29 -13.21
CA LEU A 115 2.12 -11.72 -12.04
C LEU A 115 0.75 -12.28 -12.43
N GLU A 116 0.09 -11.73 -13.44
CA GLU A 116 -1.21 -12.22 -13.94
C GLU A 116 -1.16 -13.64 -14.50
N ARG A 117 0.01 -14.10 -14.98
CA ARG A 117 0.21 -15.48 -15.44
C ARG A 117 0.35 -16.49 -14.30
N THR A 118 0.49 -16.03 -13.04
CA THR A 118 0.60 -16.93 -11.89
C THR A 118 -0.77 -17.35 -11.39
N PRO A 119 -0.91 -18.54 -10.75
CA PRO A 119 -2.16 -18.95 -10.13
C PRO A 119 -2.68 -17.90 -9.15
N ASP A 120 -4.00 -17.67 -9.14
CA ASP A 120 -4.61 -16.59 -8.34
C ASP A 120 -4.25 -16.68 -6.85
N ARG A 121 -4.19 -17.89 -6.31
CA ARG A 121 -3.75 -18.15 -4.93
C ARG A 121 -2.32 -17.69 -4.66
N THR A 122 -1.38 -18.06 -5.54
CA THR A 122 0.04 -17.68 -5.45
C THR A 122 0.21 -16.17 -5.50
N ARG A 123 -0.49 -15.53 -6.45
CA ARG A 123 -0.50 -14.06 -6.60
C ARG A 123 -1.02 -13.37 -5.35
N ARG A 124 -2.14 -13.83 -4.78
CA ARG A 124 -2.72 -13.26 -3.56
C ARG A 124 -1.78 -13.36 -2.37
N VAL A 125 -1.17 -14.52 -2.14
CA VAL A 125 -0.21 -14.73 -1.04
C VAL A 125 1.01 -13.82 -1.22
N PHE A 126 1.55 -13.76 -2.44
CA PHE A 126 2.69 -12.88 -2.75
C PHE A 126 2.37 -11.41 -2.51
N LEU A 127 1.24 -10.91 -3.02
CA LEU A 127 0.83 -9.51 -2.88
C LEU A 127 0.53 -9.15 -1.41
N ALA A 128 -0.15 -10.02 -0.67
CA ALA A 128 -0.43 -9.81 0.74
C ALA A 128 0.87 -9.71 1.56
N HIS A 129 1.88 -10.52 1.25
CA HIS A 129 3.18 -10.39 1.89
C HIS A 129 3.92 -9.12 1.45
N ARG A 130 4.00 -8.89 0.14
CA ARG A 130 4.91 -7.88 -0.44
C ARG A 130 4.38 -6.46 -0.35
N ILE A 131 3.06 -6.29 -0.44
CA ILE A 131 2.39 -4.98 -0.44
C ILE A 131 1.81 -4.68 0.95
N ASP A 132 1.07 -5.62 1.54
CA ASP A 132 0.40 -5.40 2.83
C ASP A 132 1.30 -5.76 4.03
N GLY A 133 2.43 -6.43 3.79
CA GLY A 133 3.38 -6.80 4.84
C GLY A 133 2.81 -7.85 5.81
N VAL A 134 1.91 -8.72 5.33
CA VAL A 134 1.38 -9.83 6.13
C VAL A 134 2.50 -10.85 6.36
N PRO A 135 2.77 -11.30 7.61
CA PRO A 135 3.85 -12.22 7.87
C PRO A 135 3.54 -13.64 7.34
N GLN A 136 4.59 -14.37 6.94
CA GLN A 136 4.46 -15.64 6.21
C GLN A 136 3.72 -16.72 7.01
N ASN A 137 3.90 -16.75 8.33
CA ASN A 137 3.21 -17.67 9.24
C ASN A 137 1.69 -17.45 9.27
N VAL A 138 1.25 -16.19 9.22
CA VAL A 138 -0.18 -15.85 9.15
C VAL A 138 -0.75 -16.25 7.79
N LEU A 139 -0.02 -15.96 6.70
CA LEU A 139 -0.42 -16.37 5.35
C LEU A 139 -0.53 -17.89 5.21
N ALA A 140 0.40 -18.64 5.79
CA ALA A 140 0.38 -20.10 5.80
C ALA A 140 -0.90 -20.64 6.47
N ARG A 141 -1.25 -20.09 7.64
CA ARG A 141 -2.46 -20.45 8.38
C ARG A 141 -3.74 -20.07 7.63
N GLU A 142 -3.84 -18.84 7.15
CA GLU A 142 -5.04 -18.33 6.47
C GLU A 142 -5.27 -18.99 5.11
N ALA A 143 -4.20 -19.22 4.35
CA ALA A 143 -4.28 -19.87 3.07
C ALA A 143 -4.33 -21.40 3.19
N GLY A 144 -4.16 -22.00 4.37
CA GLY A 144 -4.17 -23.45 4.56
C GLY A 144 -3.03 -24.18 3.83
N ILE A 145 -1.83 -23.61 3.82
CA ILE A 145 -0.62 -24.17 3.17
C ILE A 145 0.56 -24.20 4.13
N SER A 146 1.56 -25.01 3.80
CA SER A 146 2.79 -25.08 4.60
C SER A 146 3.56 -23.75 4.54
N PRO A 147 4.23 -23.35 5.64
CA PRO A 147 5.14 -22.20 5.64
C PRO A 147 6.22 -22.30 4.56
N THR A 148 6.69 -23.53 4.29
CA THR A 148 7.63 -23.83 3.21
C THR A 148 7.08 -23.42 1.85
N LEU A 149 5.83 -23.75 1.54
CA LEU A 149 5.20 -23.34 0.29
C LEU A 149 5.04 -21.82 0.20
N VAL A 150 4.68 -21.14 1.29
CA VAL A 150 4.62 -19.67 1.32
C VAL A 150 6.00 -19.05 1.00
N ASN A 151 7.07 -19.61 1.56
CA ASN A 151 8.44 -19.17 1.26
C ASN A 151 8.77 -19.32 -0.24
N PHE A 152 8.45 -20.47 -0.83
CA PHE A 152 8.62 -20.70 -2.27
C PHE A 152 7.82 -19.69 -3.11
N ILE A 153 6.54 -19.47 -2.78
CA ILE A 153 5.69 -18.47 -3.46
C ILE A 153 6.34 -17.08 -3.44
N ILE A 154 6.88 -16.66 -2.29
CA ILE A 154 7.50 -15.34 -2.14
C ILE A 154 8.79 -15.24 -2.94
N ARG A 155 9.62 -16.28 -2.89
CA ARG A 155 10.88 -16.34 -3.63
C ARG A 155 10.64 -16.30 -5.14
N ASP A 156 9.76 -17.16 -5.62
CA ASP A 156 9.47 -17.31 -7.06
C ASP A 156 8.76 -16.07 -7.60
N GLY A 157 7.82 -15.49 -6.84
CA GLY A 157 7.19 -14.21 -7.18
C GLY A 157 8.20 -13.06 -7.25
N THR A 158 9.18 -13.02 -6.33
CA THR A 158 10.24 -11.99 -6.35
C THR A 158 11.15 -12.16 -7.56
N ALA A 159 11.52 -13.39 -7.90
CA ALA A 159 12.32 -13.69 -9.09
C ALA A 159 11.57 -13.30 -10.38
N LEU A 160 10.28 -13.63 -10.46
CA LEU A 160 9.42 -13.27 -11.58
C LEU A 160 9.32 -11.76 -11.78
N CYS A 161 9.11 -10.99 -10.71
CA CYS A 161 9.07 -9.52 -10.79
C CYS A 161 10.41 -8.92 -11.24
N ARG A 162 11.55 -9.48 -10.78
CA ARG A 162 12.87 -9.01 -11.21
C ARG A 162 13.13 -9.31 -12.67
N ALA A 163 12.79 -10.51 -13.14
CA ALA A 163 12.97 -10.90 -14.53
C ALA A 163 12.08 -10.09 -15.49
N ALA A 164 10.90 -9.68 -15.05
CA ALA A 164 9.97 -8.87 -15.86
C ALA A 164 10.28 -7.36 -15.83
N ALA A 165 11.08 -6.89 -14.88
CA ALA A 165 11.50 -5.50 -14.75
C ALA A 165 12.88 -5.23 -15.35
N ALA A 166 13.56 -6.27 -15.85
CA ALA A 166 14.83 -6.20 -16.57
C ALA A 166 14.58 -5.96 -18.06
#